data_AF-A0A7S0ULM1-F1
#
_entry.id   AF-A0A7S0ULM1-F1
#
_cell.length_a   1.000
_cell.length_b   1.000
_cell.length_c   1.000
_cell.angle_alpha   90.00
_cell.angle_beta   90.00
_cell.angle_gamma   90.00
#
_symmetry.space_group_name_H-M   'P 1'
#
loop_
_entity.id
_entity.type
_entity.pdbx_description
1 polymer ?
#
loop_
_entity_poly.entity_id
_entity_poly.type
_entity_poly.pdbx_seq_one_letter_code
_entity_poly.pdbx_strand_id
1 'polypeptide(L)'
;DKISSEITRFKQHQHSRHTSDTRRAEKSSDSNIKTNSSISSRDNLPLPLKDEYDNLVRQPIDRGMYRPILFPSDDVVKEPVPGNIRHMKHFIGCMKKIVEHFKNRLRLATEVKQQQSSRSDNGGHKSKKKKMGTGSVSPLAFLHQMMNATALDSKTLRFVHSRVLSMLRTLNLSKDHYVGLLNVAYLASLLGFTNTLESSKFAIVLEQTSVVIGHHRQ
;
A
#
# COMPACT_ATOMS: atom_id res chain seq x y z
N ASP A 1 10.05 -4.62 5.60
CA ASP A 1 11.46 -4.16 5.65
C ASP A 1 12.26 -4.48 4.38
N LYS A 2 12.08 -5.64 3.74
CA LYS A 2 12.76 -6.02 2.48
C LYS A 2 12.69 -4.99 1.35
N ILE A 3 11.53 -4.34 1.12
CA ILE A 3 11.42 -3.33 0.05
C ILE A 3 12.17 -2.04 0.42
N SER A 4 12.14 -1.64 1.68
CA SER A 4 12.90 -0.48 2.16
C SER A 4 14.40 -0.70 2.00
N SER A 5 14.90 -1.91 2.29
CA SER A 5 16.31 -2.26 2.08
C SER A 5 16.69 -2.29 0.61
N GLU A 6 15.82 -2.77 -0.29
CA GLU A 6 16.08 -2.71 -1.74
C GLU A 6 16.18 -1.27 -2.26
N ILE A 7 15.36 -0.34 -1.76
CA ILE A 7 15.49 1.08 -2.12
C ILE A 7 16.83 1.64 -1.65
N THR A 8 17.25 1.31 -0.43
CA THR A 8 18.55 1.75 0.11
C THR A 8 19.70 1.17 -0.71
N ARG A 9 19.64 -0.14 -1.03
CA ARG A 9 20.61 -0.82 -1.91
C ARG A 9 20.68 -0.16 -3.28
N PHE A 10 19.52 0.17 -3.86
CA PHE A 10 19.43 0.81 -5.16
C PHE A 10 20.03 2.21 -5.14
N LYS A 11 19.76 3.00 -4.09
CA LYS A 11 20.39 4.31 -3.87
C LYS A 11 21.92 4.21 -3.79
N GLN A 12 22.44 3.22 -3.08
CA GLN A 12 23.88 3.04 -2.88
C GLN A 12 24.60 2.58 -4.17
N HIS A 13 24.00 1.68 -4.95
CA HIS A 13 24.56 1.25 -6.24
C HIS A 13 24.65 2.40 -7.27
N GLN A 14 23.70 3.32 -7.27
CA GLN A 14 23.72 4.48 -8.17
C GLN A 14 24.74 5.54 -7.74
N HIS A 15 24.89 5.77 -6.43
CA HIS A 15 25.95 6.65 -5.91
C HIS A 15 27.34 6.12 -6.27
N SER A 16 27.56 4.81 -6.19
CA SER A 16 28.84 4.20 -6.56
C SER A 16 29.14 4.25 -8.05
N ARG A 17 28.14 4.28 -8.95
CA ARG A 17 28.36 4.41 -10.39
C ARG A 17 28.72 5.85 -10.78
N HIS A 18 28.05 6.84 -10.19
CA HIS A 18 28.36 8.24 -10.44
C HIS A 18 29.76 8.64 -9.94
N THR A 19 30.22 8.13 -8.79
CA THR A 19 31.57 8.43 -8.30
C THR A 19 32.67 7.81 -9.15
N SER A 20 32.43 6.68 -9.82
CA SER A 20 33.37 6.09 -10.78
C SER A 20 33.45 6.84 -12.11
N ASP A 21 32.35 7.43 -12.58
CA ASP A 21 32.35 8.22 -13.81
C ASP A 21 32.95 9.62 -13.60
N THR A 22 32.74 10.25 -12.44
CA THR A 22 33.37 11.55 -12.13
C THR A 22 34.89 11.43 -11.96
N ARG A 23 35.41 10.32 -11.41
CA ARG A 23 36.86 10.09 -11.32
C ARG A 23 37.56 9.86 -12.67
N ARG A 24 36.80 9.56 -13.73
CA ARG A 24 37.34 9.45 -15.11
C ARG A 24 37.25 10.77 -15.88
N ALA A 25 36.43 11.73 -15.41
CA ALA A 25 36.24 13.05 -16.00
C ALA A 25 37.08 14.17 -15.35
N GLU A 26 37.65 13.98 -14.15
CA GLU A 26 38.56 14.93 -13.49
C GLU A 26 39.99 14.95 -14.07
N LYS A 27 40.14 14.80 -15.39
CA LYS A 27 41.40 15.08 -16.10
C LYS A 27 41.30 16.17 -17.15
N SER A 28 40.16 16.85 -17.27
CA SER A 28 40.10 18.07 -18.08
C SER A 28 39.01 19.02 -17.58
N SER A 29 39.40 20.27 -17.40
CA SER A 29 38.59 21.50 -17.46
C SER A 29 38.22 22.10 -16.10
N ASP A 30 39.05 23.06 -15.68
CA ASP A 30 38.67 24.20 -14.86
C ASP A 30 37.59 25.01 -15.59
N SER A 31 36.39 25.12 -15.00
CA SER A 31 35.59 26.34 -15.14
C SER A 31 34.51 26.43 -14.06
N ASN A 32 34.69 27.44 -13.22
CA ASN A 32 33.73 28.03 -12.30
C ASN A 32 32.37 28.28 -12.95
N ILE A 33 31.29 27.64 -12.49
CA ILE A 33 29.93 28.18 -12.59
C ILE A 33 29.20 27.93 -11.27
N LYS A 34 28.99 29.00 -10.50
CA LYS A 34 28.08 29.07 -9.36
C LYS A 34 26.65 29.01 -9.87
N THR A 35 26.02 27.83 -9.85
CA THR A 35 24.56 27.70 -10.01
C THR A 35 23.87 27.79 -8.66
N ASN A 36 23.42 29.00 -8.34
CA ASN A 36 22.39 29.24 -7.33
C ASN A 36 21.04 28.77 -7.91
N SER A 37 20.72 27.50 -7.79
CA SER A 37 19.37 26.98 -8.03
C SER A 37 18.88 26.31 -6.76
N SER A 38 17.77 26.79 -6.23
CA SER A 38 16.98 26.22 -5.14
C SER A 38 16.96 24.69 -5.23
N ILE A 39 17.77 24.04 -4.37
CA ILE A 39 17.91 22.59 -4.28
C ILE A 39 16.55 22.01 -3.89
N SER A 40 15.77 21.65 -4.90
CA SER A 40 14.52 20.95 -4.69
C SER A 40 14.88 19.51 -4.34
N SER A 41 14.23 18.90 -3.36
CA SER A 41 14.46 17.49 -2.98
C SER A 41 14.24 16.48 -4.13
N ARG A 42 13.91 16.95 -5.34
CA ARG A 42 13.78 16.21 -6.59
C ARG A 42 15.14 15.89 -7.22
N ASP A 43 16.15 16.73 -7.01
CA ASP A 43 17.45 16.65 -7.69
C ASP A 43 18.41 15.65 -7.02
N ASN A 44 18.03 15.12 -5.84
CA ASN A 44 18.79 14.13 -5.07
C ASN A 44 18.25 12.70 -5.16
N LEU A 45 17.33 12.43 -6.11
CA LEU A 45 16.71 11.12 -6.27
C LEU A 45 17.40 10.34 -7.40
N PRO A 46 17.77 9.06 -7.23
CA PRO A 46 18.40 8.28 -8.29
C PRO A 46 17.53 8.22 -9.56
N LEU A 47 18.17 8.24 -10.74
CA LEU A 47 17.52 8.36 -12.06
C LEU A 47 16.26 7.48 -12.22
N PRO A 48 16.26 6.16 -11.94
CA PRO A 48 15.05 5.33 -12.14
C PRO A 48 13.87 5.70 -11.25
N LEU A 49 14.14 6.26 -10.07
CA LEU A 49 13.11 6.70 -9.13
C LEU A 49 12.57 8.08 -9.51
N LYS A 50 13.44 8.92 -10.09
CA LYS A 50 13.08 10.23 -10.64
C LYS A 50 12.22 10.06 -11.90
N ASP A 51 12.61 9.17 -12.80
CA ASP A 51 11.85 8.81 -14.00
C ASP A 51 10.49 8.21 -13.64
N GLU A 52 10.43 7.29 -12.68
CA GLU A 52 9.15 6.75 -12.21
C GLU A 52 8.26 7.88 -11.68
N TYR A 53 8.78 8.75 -10.82
CA TYR A 53 8.02 9.88 -10.28
C TYR A 53 7.47 10.76 -11.41
N ASP A 54 8.31 11.17 -12.37
CA ASP A 54 7.91 12.04 -13.47
C ASP A 54 6.88 11.35 -14.38
N ASN A 55 6.96 10.03 -14.55
CA ASN A 55 5.99 9.26 -15.32
C ASN A 55 4.63 9.15 -14.59
N LEU A 56 4.62 8.93 -13.27
CA LEU A 56 3.40 8.90 -12.45
C LEU A 56 2.67 10.26 -12.39
N VAL A 57 3.40 11.36 -12.63
CA VAL A 57 2.81 12.71 -12.76
C VAL A 57 2.09 12.87 -14.10
N ARG A 58 2.65 12.34 -15.18
CA ARG A 58 2.22 12.60 -16.56
C ARG A 58 1.20 11.61 -17.07
N GLN A 59 1.27 10.35 -16.65
CA GLN A 59 0.49 9.27 -17.23
C GLN A 59 -0.13 8.36 -16.15
N PRO A 60 -1.29 7.73 -16.42
CA PRO A 60 -1.84 6.70 -15.57
C PRO A 60 -0.92 5.48 -15.50
N ILE A 61 -0.98 4.76 -14.39
CA ILE A 61 -0.15 3.57 -14.18
C ILE A 61 -0.54 2.49 -15.21
N ASP A 62 0.44 2.09 -16.02
CA ASP A 62 0.38 0.95 -16.93
C ASP A 62 -0.76 0.98 -17.96
N ARG A 63 -1.33 2.15 -18.30
CA ARG A 63 -2.41 2.31 -19.30
C ARG A 63 -3.57 1.31 -19.14
N GLY A 64 -3.81 0.81 -17.92
CA GLY A 64 -4.83 -0.21 -17.66
C GLY A 64 -4.43 -1.66 -17.95
N MET A 65 -3.15 -2.01 -18.05
CA MET A 65 -2.70 -3.41 -18.20
C MET A 65 -2.92 -4.25 -16.94
N TYR A 66 -2.99 -3.62 -15.76
CA TYR A 66 -3.32 -4.31 -14.51
C TYR A 66 -4.71 -3.90 -14.08
N ARG A 67 -5.70 -4.55 -14.69
CA ARG A 67 -7.11 -4.49 -14.32
C ARG A 67 -7.48 -5.78 -13.59
N PRO A 68 -7.56 -5.74 -12.27
CA PRO A 68 -8.23 -6.83 -11.59
C PRO A 68 -9.73 -6.83 -11.92
N ILE A 69 -10.33 -8.01 -11.86
CA ILE A 69 -11.65 -8.36 -12.42
C ILE A 69 -12.81 -7.51 -11.83
N LEU A 70 -12.60 -6.80 -10.73
CA LEU A 70 -13.62 -6.03 -10.00
C LEU A 70 -13.43 -4.50 -10.03
N PHE A 71 -12.54 -3.96 -10.87
CA PHE A 71 -12.32 -2.51 -10.97
C PHE A 71 -13.41 -1.85 -11.84
N PRO A 72 -14.20 -0.89 -11.33
CA PRO A 72 -15.20 -0.18 -12.12
C PRO A 72 -14.60 0.89 -13.05
N SER A 73 -15.25 1.03 -14.22
CA SER A 73 -15.13 2.04 -15.30
C SER A 73 -13.74 2.49 -15.77
N ASP A 74 -13.58 2.58 -17.10
CA ASP A 74 -12.35 3.03 -17.78
C ASP A 74 -11.84 4.41 -17.33
N ASP A 75 -12.71 5.23 -16.74
CA ASP A 75 -12.40 6.60 -16.35
C ASP A 75 -11.42 6.65 -15.16
N VAL A 76 -11.54 5.76 -14.18
CA VAL A 76 -10.60 5.72 -13.04
C VAL A 76 -9.22 5.26 -13.50
N VAL A 77 -9.15 4.41 -14.53
CA VAL A 77 -7.91 3.91 -15.11
C VAL A 77 -7.12 5.02 -15.83
N LYS A 78 -7.78 6.11 -16.23
CA LYS A 78 -7.17 7.24 -16.95
C LYS A 78 -6.78 8.41 -16.05
N GLU A 79 -7.10 8.36 -14.76
CA GLU A 79 -6.76 9.43 -13.83
C GLU A 79 -5.27 9.45 -13.46
N PRO A 80 -4.67 10.64 -13.25
CA PRO A 80 -3.30 10.76 -12.78
C PRO A 80 -3.14 10.28 -11.33
N VAL A 81 -1.95 9.80 -11.01
CA VAL A 81 -1.64 9.22 -9.69
C VAL A 81 -1.69 10.30 -8.60
N PRO A 82 -2.36 10.03 -7.46
CA PRO A 82 -2.41 10.95 -6.32
C PRO A 82 -1.02 11.35 -5.80
N GLY A 83 -0.84 12.63 -5.50
CA GLY A 83 0.46 13.25 -5.15
C GLY A 83 1.16 12.59 -3.95
N ASN A 84 0.39 12.21 -2.93
CA ASN A 84 0.85 11.57 -1.70
C ASN A 84 1.50 10.19 -1.91
N ILE A 85 1.25 9.51 -3.04
CA ILE A 85 1.85 8.20 -3.35
C ILE A 85 2.80 8.22 -4.56
N ARG A 86 3.12 9.40 -5.13
CA ARG A 86 4.08 9.50 -6.24
C ARG A 86 5.50 9.11 -5.80
N HIS A 87 5.95 9.66 -4.68
CA HIS A 87 7.26 9.33 -4.12
C HIS A 87 7.24 7.96 -3.45
N MET A 88 8.20 7.10 -3.83
CA MET A 88 8.25 5.73 -3.34
C MET A 88 8.42 5.62 -1.81
N LYS A 89 9.15 6.55 -1.18
CA LYS A 89 9.27 6.61 0.30
C LYS A 89 7.90 6.83 0.96
N HIS A 90 7.09 7.74 0.42
CA HIS A 90 5.75 8.01 0.95
C HIS A 90 4.82 6.83 0.68
N PHE A 91 4.96 6.21 -0.50
CA PHE A 91 4.18 5.04 -0.86
C PHE A 91 4.44 3.84 0.07
N ILE A 92 5.68 3.57 0.47
CA ILE A 92 5.96 2.53 1.48
C ILE A 92 5.30 2.87 2.81
N GLY A 93 5.33 4.14 3.22
CA GLY A 93 4.62 4.61 4.42
C GLY A 93 3.12 4.33 4.33
N CYS A 94 2.51 4.58 3.17
CA CYS A 94 1.12 4.22 2.87
C CYS A 94 0.88 2.70 3.02
N MET A 95 1.70 1.86 2.39
CA MET A 95 1.58 0.40 2.50
C MET A 95 1.71 -0.13 3.93
N LYS A 96 2.63 0.43 4.73
CA LYS A 96 2.78 0.07 6.15
C LYS A 96 1.50 0.33 6.94
N LYS A 97 0.88 1.50 6.74
CA LYS A 97 -0.40 1.86 7.39
C LYS A 97 -1.53 0.90 7.01
N ILE A 98 -1.62 0.54 5.72
CA ILE A 98 -2.65 -0.41 5.23
C ILE A 98 -2.46 -1.79 5.85
N VAL A 99 -1.24 -2.33 5.82
CA VAL A 99 -0.92 -3.64 6.43
C VAL A 99 -1.21 -3.63 7.92
N GLU A 100 -0.84 -2.57 8.63
CA GLU A 100 -1.08 -2.43 10.06
C GLU A 100 -2.58 -2.39 10.38
N HIS A 101 -3.37 -1.65 9.59
CA HIS A 101 -4.82 -1.63 9.74
C HIS A 101 -5.43 -3.03 9.60
N PHE A 102 -5.07 -3.78 8.56
CA PHE A 102 -5.59 -5.14 8.36
C PHE A 102 -5.18 -6.09 9.48
N LYS A 103 -3.93 -6.04 9.96
CA LYS A 103 -3.49 -6.84 11.10
C LYS A 103 -4.33 -6.56 12.34
N ASN A 104 -4.57 -5.29 12.66
CA ASN A 104 -5.37 -4.91 13.81
C ASN A 104 -6.84 -5.33 13.66
N ARG A 105 -7.41 -5.24 12.46
CA ARG A 105 -8.77 -5.73 12.18
C ARG A 105 -8.89 -7.24 12.34
N LEU A 106 -7.89 -8.00 11.90
CA LEU A 106 -7.85 -9.45 12.08
C LEU A 106 -7.70 -9.83 13.57
N ARG A 107 -6.82 -9.15 14.32
CA ARG A 107 -6.64 -9.36 15.77
C ARG A 107 -7.89 -9.06 16.58
N LEU A 108 -8.56 -7.93 16.33
CA LEU A 108 -9.81 -7.60 17.01
C LEU A 108 -10.92 -8.61 16.69
N ALA A 109 -10.97 -9.12 15.45
CA ALA A 109 -11.88 -10.21 15.11
C ALA A 109 -11.54 -11.52 15.85
N THR A 110 -10.28 -11.73 16.26
CA THR A 110 -9.87 -12.88 17.08
C THR A 110 -10.24 -12.75 18.56
N GLU A 111 -10.03 -11.60 19.18
CA GLU A 111 -10.17 -11.39 20.63
C GLU A 111 -11.63 -11.34 21.10
N VAL A 112 -12.56 -10.84 20.28
CA VAL A 112 -13.97 -10.64 20.67
C VAL A 112 -14.72 -11.94 20.98
N LYS A 113 -14.22 -13.10 20.53
CA LYS A 113 -14.81 -14.42 20.83
C LYS A 113 -14.31 -15.00 22.17
N GLN A 114 -13.06 -14.72 22.57
CA GLN A 114 -12.47 -15.26 23.81
C GLN A 114 -13.11 -14.67 25.08
N GLN A 115 -13.60 -13.42 25.01
CA GLN A 115 -14.28 -12.78 26.15
C GLN A 115 -15.77 -13.13 26.26
N GLN A 116 -16.34 -13.84 25.29
CA GLN A 116 -17.74 -14.28 25.33
C GLN A 116 -17.91 -15.73 25.83
N SER A 117 -16.83 -16.51 25.90
CA SER A 117 -16.86 -17.89 26.42
C SER A 117 -16.61 -18.01 27.93
N SER A 118 -16.45 -16.90 28.67
CA SER A 118 -16.13 -16.92 30.11
C SER A 118 -17.08 -16.12 31.02
N ARG A 119 -18.25 -15.72 30.54
CA ARG A 119 -19.29 -15.07 31.39
C ARG A 119 -20.64 -15.74 31.24
N SER A 120 -20.75 -16.90 31.88
CA SER A 120 -22.01 -17.30 32.50
C SER A 120 -22.04 -16.64 33.88
N ASP A 121 -23.00 -15.73 34.03
CA ASP A 121 -23.91 -15.61 35.17
C ASP A 121 -24.12 -14.19 35.72
N ASN A 122 -25.41 -13.90 35.84
CA ASN A 122 -26.13 -12.84 36.55
C ASN A 122 -26.01 -11.33 36.23
N GLY A 123 -27.20 -10.71 36.20
CA GLY A 123 -27.42 -9.32 36.61
C GLY A 123 -27.44 -8.28 35.49
N GLY A 124 -28.63 -7.85 35.10
CA GLY A 124 -28.87 -6.84 34.07
C GLY A 124 -28.16 -5.51 34.31
N HIS A 125 -27.87 -4.80 33.22
CA HIS A 125 -27.92 -3.34 33.01
C HIS A 125 -27.71 -3.12 31.50
N LYS A 126 -28.67 -2.48 30.82
CA LYS A 126 -28.65 -2.23 29.36
C LYS A 126 -27.65 -1.11 29.02
N SER A 127 -26.36 -1.41 29.02
CA SER A 127 -25.36 -0.57 28.36
C SER A 127 -25.31 -0.92 26.88
N LYS A 128 -25.51 0.08 26.00
CA LYS A 128 -25.42 -0.02 24.53
C LYS A 128 -24.08 -0.65 24.11
N LYS A 129 -24.08 -1.97 23.93
CA LYS A 129 -22.93 -2.75 23.47
C LYS A 129 -22.76 -2.47 21.97
N LYS A 130 -21.77 -1.63 21.62
CA LYS A 130 -21.33 -1.44 20.23
C LYS A 130 -20.84 -2.80 19.70
N LYS A 131 -21.75 -3.54 19.06
CA LYS A 131 -21.50 -4.86 18.48
C LYS A 131 -20.56 -4.70 17.29
N MET A 132 -19.25 -4.78 17.55
CA MET A 132 -18.25 -4.95 16.50
C MET A 132 -17.46 -6.23 16.79
N GLY A 133 -18.15 -7.36 16.69
CA GLY A 133 -17.59 -8.69 16.89
C GLY A 133 -18.22 -9.64 15.91
N THR A 134 -17.40 -10.26 15.05
CA THR A 134 -17.75 -11.40 14.18
C THR A 134 -19.11 -11.25 13.49
N GLY A 135 -19.19 -10.31 12.55
CA GLY A 135 -20.37 -10.09 11.73
C GLY A 135 -19.98 -9.49 10.39
N SER A 136 -20.74 -9.83 9.34
CA SER A 136 -20.68 -9.17 8.04
C SER A 136 -20.59 -7.65 8.24
N VAL A 137 -19.55 -7.03 7.67
CA VAL A 137 -19.35 -5.58 7.70
C VAL A 137 -19.66 -5.05 6.31
N SER A 138 -20.48 -4.01 6.24
CA SER A 138 -20.68 -3.29 4.98
C SER A 138 -19.33 -2.77 4.46
N PRO A 139 -19.00 -2.98 3.17
CA PRO A 139 -17.73 -2.53 2.62
C PRO A 139 -17.48 -1.03 2.78
N LEU A 140 -18.54 -0.22 2.68
CA LEU A 140 -18.47 1.23 2.87
C LEU A 140 -18.10 1.61 4.31
N ALA A 141 -18.71 0.93 5.29
CA ALA A 141 -18.37 1.14 6.70
C ALA A 141 -16.92 0.72 7.00
N PHE A 142 -16.46 -0.37 6.39
CA PHE A 142 -15.07 -0.80 6.49
C PHE A 142 -14.12 0.23 5.87
N LEU A 143 -14.44 0.75 4.68
CA LEU A 143 -13.66 1.80 4.02
C LEU A 143 -13.53 3.03 4.93
N HIS A 144 -14.63 3.54 5.49
CA HIS A 144 -14.61 4.70 6.37
C HIS A 144 -13.75 4.46 7.62
N GLN A 145 -13.83 3.26 8.22
CA GLN A 145 -12.97 2.90 9.35
C GLN A 145 -11.49 2.85 8.96
N MET A 146 -11.17 2.30 7.79
CA MET A 146 -9.81 2.24 7.28
C MET A 146 -9.26 3.64 6.99
N MET A 147 -10.05 4.51 6.35
CA MET A 147 -9.67 5.89 6.07
C MET A 147 -9.38 6.66 7.37
N ASN A 148 -10.24 6.51 8.37
CA ASN A 148 -10.05 7.13 9.69
C ASN A 148 -8.80 6.61 10.41
N ALA A 149 -8.54 5.30 10.36
CA ALA A 149 -7.40 4.70 11.04
C ALA A 149 -6.05 4.98 10.36
N THR A 150 -6.04 5.16 9.04
CA THR A 150 -4.80 5.30 8.24
C THR A 150 -4.51 6.73 7.80
N ALA A 151 -5.49 7.63 7.90
CA ALA A 151 -5.48 8.97 7.29
C ALA A 151 -5.18 8.91 5.78
N LEU A 152 -5.70 7.88 5.10
CA LEU A 152 -5.67 7.73 3.65
C LEU A 152 -7.05 8.02 3.08
N ASP A 153 -7.09 8.63 1.91
CA ASP A 153 -8.33 8.92 1.18
C ASP A 153 -8.72 7.77 0.23
N SER A 154 -10.01 7.70 -0.10
CA SER A 154 -10.56 6.70 -1.02
C SER A 154 -9.84 6.70 -2.38
N LYS A 155 -9.46 7.88 -2.91
CA LYS A 155 -8.75 7.97 -4.19
C LYS A 155 -7.38 7.33 -4.10
N THR A 156 -6.59 7.64 -3.08
CA THR A 156 -5.29 6.97 -2.86
C THR A 156 -5.43 5.46 -2.84
N LEU A 157 -6.41 4.93 -2.11
CA LEU A 157 -6.64 3.49 -1.98
C LEU A 157 -6.89 2.81 -3.35
N ARG A 158 -7.64 3.45 -4.25
CA ARG A 158 -7.89 2.96 -5.63
C ARG A 158 -6.61 2.70 -6.43
N PHE A 159 -5.54 3.46 -6.16
CA PHE A 159 -4.27 3.37 -6.91
C PHE A 159 -3.24 2.44 -6.27
N VAL A 160 -3.47 1.96 -5.05
CA VAL A 160 -2.45 1.22 -4.27
C VAL A 160 -1.92 -0.01 -5.01
N HIS A 161 -2.80 -0.85 -5.56
CA HIS A 161 -2.40 -2.05 -6.28
C HIS A 161 -1.48 -1.76 -7.48
N SER A 162 -1.92 -0.88 -8.38
CA SER A 162 -1.13 -0.48 -9.55
C SER A 162 0.18 0.20 -9.14
N ARG A 163 0.16 0.99 -8.05
CA ARG A 163 1.38 1.64 -7.54
C ARG A 163 2.39 0.65 -6.96
N VAL A 164 1.96 -0.45 -6.32
CA VAL A 164 2.86 -1.55 -5.92
C VAL A 164 3.51 -2.17 -7.15
N LEU A 165 2.75 -2.44 -8.21
CA LEU A 165 3.29 -3.05 -9.43
C LEU A 165 4.30 -2.14 -10.14
N SER A 166 4.00 -0.84 -10.26
CA SER A 166 4.94 0.17 -10.75
C SER A 166 6.23 0.16 -9.93
N MET A 167 6.10 0.16 -8.60
CA MET A 167 7.23 0.14 -7.67
C MET A 167 8.13 -1.08 -7.87
N LEU A 168 7.53 -2.28 -7.93
CA LEU A 168 8.26 -3.53 -8.13
C LEU A 168 8.99 -3.52 -9.49
N ARG A 169 8.36 -2.99 -10.55
CA ARG A 169 9.01 -2.82 -11.85
C ARG A 169 10.19 -1.86 -11.78
N THR A 170 10.03 -0.69 -11.17
CA THR A 170 11.10 0.31 -11.01
C THR A 170 12.27 -0.23 -10.20
N LEU A 171 12.01 -1.10 -9.22
CA LEU A 171 13.04 -1.77 -8.43
C LEU A 171 13.57 -3.06 -9.05
N ASN A 172 13.08 -3.45 -10.24
CA ASN A 172 13.40 -4.72 -10.91
C ASN A 172 13.20 -5.96 -10.02
N LEU A 173 12.09 -5.99 -9.28
CA LEU A 173 11.72 -7.07 -8.37
C LEU A 173 10.68 -7.98 -9.02
N SER A 174 10.90 -9.31 -8.95
CA SER A 174 9.89 -10.28 -9.41
C SER A 174 8.67 -10.26 -8.48
N LYS A 175 7.47 -10.24 -9.08
CA LYS A 175 6.17 -10.21 -8.41
C LYS A 175 5.91 -11.47 -7.57
N ASP A 176 6.48 -12.60 -7.98
CA ASP A 176 6.23 -13.91 -7.36
C ASP A 176 6.67 -13.93 -5.90
N HIS A 177 7.68 -13.12 -5.55
CA HIS A 177 8.16 -12.98 -4.18
C HIS A 177 7.30 -12.05 -3.30
N TYR A 178 6.31 -11.38 -3.88
CA TYR A 178 5.52 -10.34 -3.21
C TYR A 178 4.00 -10.57 -3.35
N VAL A 179 3.56 -11.79 -3.65
CA VAL A 179 2.14 -12.15 -3.80
C VAL A 179 1.30 -11.71 -2.59
N GLY A 180 1.79 -11.93 -1.36
CA GLY A 180 1.08 -11.49 -0.15
C GLY A 180 0.88 -9.96 -0.08
N LEU A 181 1.89 -9.19 -0.50
CA LEU A 181 1.79 -7.73 -0.56
C LEU A 181 0.83 -7.28 -1.67
N LEU A 182 0.87 -7.94 -2.83
CA LEU A 182 -0.02 -7.69 -3.95
C LEU A 182 -1.48 -7.98 -3.57
N ASN A 183 -1.76 -9.06 -2.84
CA ASN A 183 -3.11 -9.38 -2.36
C ASN A 183 -3.64 -8.33 -1.38
N VAL A 184 -2.82 -7.86 -0.44
CA VAL A 184 -3.18 -6.78 0.48
C VAL A 184 -3.47 -5.49 -0.29
N ALA A 185 -2.61 -5.14 -1.25
CA ALA A 185 -2.77 -3.97 -2.09
C ALA A 185 -4.03 -4.06 -2.96
N TYR A 186 -4.30 -5.24 -3.51
CA TYR A 186 -5.48 -5.53 -4.30
C TYR A 186 -6.76 -5.32 -3.48
N LEU A 187 -6.83 -5.91 -2.28
CA LEU A 187 -7.96 -5.74 -1.36
C LEU A 187 -8.16 -4.27 -0.99
N ALA A 188 -7.08 -3.53 -0.67
CA ALA A 188 -7.16 -2.11 -0.37
C ALA A 188 -7.69 -1.29 -1.55
N SER A 189 -7.32 -1.63 -2.78
CA SER A 189 -7.85 -0.99 -3.98
C SER A 189 -9.33 -1.31 -4.20
N LEU A 190 -9.77 -2.56 -4.03
CA LEU A 190 -11.19 -2.91 -4.07
C LEU A 190 -12.01 -2.09 -3.08
N LEU A 191 -11.50 -1.92 -1.85
CA LEU A 191 -12.10 -1.05 -0.85
C LEU A 191 -12.16 0.41 -1.30
N GLY A 192 -11.12 0.92 -1.95
CA GLY A 192 -11.13 2.29 -2.50
C GLY A 192 -12.24 2.54 -3.52
N PHE A 193 -12.72 1.49 -4.21
CA PHE A 193 -13.82 1.56 -5.16
C PHE A 193 -15.21 1.36 -4.52
N THR A 194 -15.32 1.10 -3.21
CA THR A 194 -16.65 0.87 -2.59
C THR A 194 -17.56 2.10 -2.63
N ASN A 195 -16.98 3.31 -2.79
CA ASN A 195 -17.74 4.55 -2.98
C ASN A 195 -18.34 4.69 -4.39
N THR A 196 -17.72 4.05 -5.38
CA THR A 196 -18.14 4.10 -6.80
C THR A 196 -18.92 2.86 -7.21
N LEU A 197 -18.68 1.75 -6.52
CA LEU A 197 -19.44 0.52 -6.66
C LEU A 197 -20.74 0.66 -5.89
N GLU A 198 -21.82 0.11 -6.45
CA GLU A 198 -23.07 -0.08 -5.72
C GLU A 198 -22.77 -0.93 -4.48
N SER A 199 -22.80 -0.29 -3.30
CA SER A 199 -22.42 -0.89 -2.01
C SER A 199 -23.25 -2.11 -1.62
N SER A 200 -24.33 -2.37 -2.35
CA SER A 200 -25.22 -3.53 -2.22
C SER A 200 -24.71 -4.81 -2.91
N LYS A 201 -23.62 -4.78 -3.69
CA LYS A 201 -23.19 -5.94 -4.51
C LYS A 201 -22.21 -6.89 -3.82
N PHE A 202 -21.65 -6.53 -2.67
CA PHE A 202 -20.71 -7.39 -1.95
C PHE A 202 -20.67 -7.08 -0.45
N ALA A 203 -20.21 -8.04 0.34
CA ALA A 203 -20.05 -7.92 1.79
C ALA A 203 -18.63 -8.33 2.21
N ILE A 204 -18.15 -7.76 3.31
CA ILE A 204 -16.87 -8.17 3.90
C ILE A 204 -17.17 -9.06 5.09
N VAL A 205 -16.77 -10.32 4.98
CA VAL A 205 -16.91 -11.32 6.04
C VAL A 205 -15.52 -11.59 6.61
N LEU A 206 -15.38 -11.38 7.92
CA LEU A 206 -14.17 -11.71 8.66
C LEU A 206 -14.43 -12.98 9.45
N GLU A 207 -13.95 -14.11 8.94
CA GLU A 207 -14.06 -15.42 9.56
C GLU A 207 -12.73 -15.85 10.19
N GLN A 208 -12.82 -16.55 11.33
CA GLN A 208 -11.69 -17.26 11.92
C GLN A 208 -11.63 -18.64 11.28
N THR A 209 -10.63 -18.91 10.44
CA THR A 209 -10.29 -20.29 10.09
C THR A 209 -9.44 -20.87 11.21
N SER A 210 -10.04 -21.73 12.04
CA SER A 210 -9.27 -22.58 12.94
C SER A 210 -8.43 -23.51 12.07
N VAL A 211 -7.14 -23.24 11.90
CA VAL A 211 -6.22 -24.25 11.36
C VAL A 211 -6.03 -25.25 12.48
N VAL A 212 -6.81 -26.33 12.47
CA VAL A 212 -6.55 -27.50 13.31
C VAL A 212 -5.27 -28.13 12.76
N ILE A 213 -4.12 -27.73 13.30
CA ILE A 213 -2.87 -28.45 13.09
C ILE A 213 -3.04 -29.77 13.84
N GLY A 214 -3.52 -30.79 13.13
CA GLY A 214 -3.58 -32.15 13.65
C GLY A 214 -2.17 -32.59 14.00
N HIS A 215 -1.86 -32.66 15.30
CA HIS A 215 -0.69 -33.37 15.76
C HIS A 215 -0.91 -34.85 15.44
N HIS A 216 -0.33 -35.32 14.33
CA HIS A 216 -0.12 -36.74 14.13
C HIS A 216 0.97 -37.16 15.11
N ARG A 217 0.56 -37.64 16.30
CA ARG A 217 1.45 -38.48 17.11
C ARG A 217 1.65 -39.77 16.31
N GLN A 218 2.90 -40.06 15.96
CA GLN A 218 3.38 -41.42 15.76
C GLN A 218 3.87 -41.94 17.11
#